data_AF-A0A9E8KNX5-F1
#
_entry.id   AF-A0A9E8KNX5-F1
#
_cell.length_a   1.000
_cell.length_b   1.000
_cell.length_c   1.000
_cell.angle_alpha   90.00
_cell.angle_beta   90.00
_cell.angle_gamma   90.00
#
_symmetry.space_group_name_H-M   'P 1'
#
loop_
_entity.id
_entity.type
_entity.pdbx_description
1 polymer ?
#
loop_
_entity_poly.entity_id
_entity_poly.type
_entity_poly.pdbx_seq_one_letter_code
_entity_poly.pdbx_strand_id
1 'polypeptide(L)'
;MKSQRKEERYDVYLPLVLESKGSRIMARSRNLSKGGASISLVDPINTEDIDEQGSITIRTRTGNIKTAYEVTYRRENIIGIRFSDISRPHIEVLSHSLTSKPIEPNLQAANEDNKRATTLLGSLKRRSWILLRITSILTANLFWPILKRAVNPEVVFAVYGTRGDQRAYVPDWFRPFFPPIAVAAYIKDRSSKGVMVSSVYSEEELASDSDKVRKYISDLQKEFPNVKRFALVGRLPGFSMKAGIEIVPPLVEGAYGTRFAMYESAMQIASKLNDKAERSSIAILGGAGRIGASLIDDLTESFHTIIAIDPRYTEETTSIINGSKVLYTKRGERLREAKLVLVLTARGNDILPMISHMTPGTVVADDTHPCIKRPARELLSKQGVDLWKTVVTSDDYNMYPRMPNFHNNNIPGCLLEALVLNATGDDALSSPQRFFDEAKKCGYKTLLIRHPDDS
;
A
#
# COMPACT_ATOMS: atom_id res chain seq x y z
N MET A 1 -13.01 27.58 31.07
CA MET A 1 -14.02 26.59 31.52
C MET A 1 -14.11 25.45 30.51
N LYS A 2 -14.21 24.18 30.92
CA LYS A 2 -14.46 23.05 30.01
C LYS A 2 -15.96 22.95 29.71
N SER A 3 -16.40 23.50 28.57
CA SER A 3 -17.74 23.22 28.05
C SER A 3 -17.89 21.73 27.78
N GLN A 4 -18.85 21.07 28.43
CA GLN A 4 -19.24 19.71 28.07
C GLN A 4 -19.92 19.75 26.70
N ARG A 5 -19.18 19.44 25.62
CA ARG A 5 -19.76 19.22 24.28
C ARG A 5 -20.59 17.92 24.30
N LYS A 6 -21.79 17.99 24.89
CA LYS A 6 -22.84 16.94 24.96
C LYS A 6 -23.60 16.76 23.63
N GLU A 7 -22.93 17.02 22.51
CA GLU A 7 -23.46 16.74 21.19
C GLU A 7 -23.02 15.34 20.75
N GLU A 8 -23.88 14.67 20.01
CA GLU A 8 -23.54 13.44 19.30
C GLU A 8 -22.35 13.68 18.38
N ARG A 9 -21.30 12.87 18.54
CA ARG A 9 -20.13 12.87 17.67
C ARG A 9 -20.18 11.67 16.75
N TYR A 10 -20.01 11.94 15.47
CA TYR A 10 -20.03 10.94 14.42
C TYR A 10 -18.59 10.79 13.89
N ASP A 11 -18.05 9.58 13.92
CA ASP A 11 -16.68 9.27 13.46
C ASP A 11 -16.65 9.13 11.91
N VAL A 12 -16.97 10.24 11.24
CA VAL A 12 -17.04 10.34 9.77
C VAL A 12 -15.70 10.81 9.23
N TYR A 13 -15.24 10.18 8.14
CA TYR A 13 -13.98 10.49 7.46
C TYR A 13 -14.20 11.10 6.07
N LEU A 14 -14.76 12.32 6.03
CA LEU A 14 -14.96 13.09 4.80
C LEU A 14 -13.64 13.77 4.38
N PRO A 15 -13.33 13.85 3.06
CA PRO A 15 -12.29 14.74 2.56
C PRO A 15 -12.78 16.20 2.64
N LEU A 16 -11.93 17.08 3.16
CA LEU A 16 -12.23 18.48 3.43
C LEU A 16 -11.13 19.37 2.83
N VAL A 17 -11.50 20.58 2.39
CA VAL A 17 -10.53 21.61 2.00
C VAL A 17 -10.70 22.79 2.94
N LEU A 18 -9.66 23.10 3.70
CA LEU A 18 -9.55 24.36 4.42
C LEU A 18 -9.09 25.43 3.43
N GLU A 19 -9.79 26.56 3.38
CA GLU A 19 -9.41 27.74 2.61
C GLU A 19 -9.32 28.94 3.57
N SER A 20 -8.12 29.50 3.74
CA SER A 20 -7.95 30.80 4.42
C SER A 20 -6.80 31.59 3.82
N LYS A 21 -7.00 32.91 3.71
CA LYS A 21 -6.05 33.93 3.20
C LYS A 21 -5.15 33.51 2.01
N GLY A 22 -5.72 32.77 1.05
CA GLY A 22 -5.03 32.32 -0.17
C GLY A 22 -4.46 30.89 -0.10
N SER A 23 -4.26 30.35 1.11
CA SER A 23 -3.85 28.96 1.33
C SER A 23 -5.03 27.99 1.16
N ARG A 24 -4.74 26.82 0.56
CA ARG A 24 -5.66 25.70 0.41
C ARG A 24 -5.03 24.43 0.97
N ILE A 25 -5.64 23.84 1.98
CA ILE A 25 -5.06 22.74 2.75
C ILE A 25 -6.02 21.55 2.76
N MET A 26 -5.48 20.37 2.41
CA MET A 26 -6.24 19.13 2.39
C MET A 26 -6.34 18.54 3.79
N ALA A 27 -7.55 18.25 4.22
CA ALA A 27 -7.85 17.67 5.53
C ALA A 27 -8.85 16.50 5.40
N ARG A 28 -9.01 15.75 6.48
CA ARG A 28 -10.05 14.73 6.65
C ARG A 28 -10.73 14.92 7.99
N SER A 29 -12.06 14.84 8.07
CA SER A 29 -12.70 14.74 9.38
C SER A 29 -12.30 13.44 10.09
N ARG A 30 -12.31 13.48 11.43
CA ARG A 30 -12.09 12.33 12.30
C ARG A 30 -13.27 12.11 13.22
N ASN A 31 -13.79 13.20 13.80
CA ASN A 31 -15.00 13.23 14.63
C ASN A 31 -15.76 14.52 14.29
N LEU A 32 -17.04 14.43 13.90
CA LEU A 32 -17.87 15.55 13.47
C LEU A 32 -19.12 15.67 14.38
N SER A 33 -19.42 16.88 14.86
CA SER A 33 -20.68 17.22 15.55
C SER A 33 -21.22 18.57 15.07
N LYS A 34 -22.44 18.91 15.49
CA LYS A 34 -23.19 20.09 15.05
C LYS A 34 -22.47 21.41 15.36
N GLY A 35 -21.80 21.50 16.51
CA GLY A 35 -21.01 22.64 16.98
C GLY A 35 -19.50 22.50 16.75
N GLY A 36 -19.04 21.62 15.86
CA GLY A 36 -17.64 21.56 15.43
C GLY A 36 -17.11 20.16 15.09
N ALA A 37 -15.86 20.10 14.65
CA ALA A 37 -15.18 18.86 14.28
C ALA A 37 -13.78 18.75 14.88
N SER A 38 -13.21 17.56 14.84
CA SER A 38 -11.76 17.35 14.85
C SER A 38 -11.35 16.82 13.48
N ILE A 39 -10.39 17.47 12.85
CA ILE A 39 -9.89 17.17 11.50
C ILE A 39 -8.40 16.81 11.57
N SER A 40 -7.98 15.86 10.74
CA SER A 40 -6.57 15.54 10.50
C SER A 40 -6.12 16.24 9.22
N LEU A 41 -4.94 16.84 9.22
CA LEU A 41 -4.29 17.27 7.98
C LEU A 41 -3.88 16.05 7.15
N VAL A 42 -3.79 16.20 5.83
CA VAL A 42 -3.32 15.18 4.89
C VAL A 42 -1.82 15.31 4.63
N ASP A 43 -1.35 16.55 4.56
CA ASP A 43 0.04 16.93 4.31
C ASP A 43 0.71 17.41 5.61
N PRO A 44 2.04 17.26 5.78
CA PRO A 44 2.77 17.65 6.99
C PRO A 44 2.99 19.17 7.05
N ILE A 45 1.90 19.90 7.32
CA ILE A 45 1.87 21.36 7.51
C ILE A 45 1.79 21.64 9.02
N ASN A 46 2.51 22.64 9.52
CA ASN A 46 2.40 22.99 10.94
C ASN A 46 0.99 23.54 11.21
N THR A 47 0.29 23.00 12.21
CA THR A 47 -1.05 23.48 12.58
C THR A 47 -1.08 24.94 13.06
N GLU A 48 0.08 25.54 13.34
CA GLU A 48 0.24 26.96 13.64
C GLU A 48 0.18 27.85 12.37
N ASP A 49 0.56 27.33 11.20
CA ASP A 49 0.49 28.04 9.90
C ASP A 49 -0.96 28.27 9.41
N ILE A 50 -1.92 27.70 10.12
CA ILE A 50 -3.35 27.70 9.75
C ILE A 50 -4.06 28.77 10.57
N ASP A 51 -4.60 29.77 9.86
CA ASP A 51 -5.40 30.86 10.43
C ASP A 51 -6.48 30.37 11.41
N GLU A 52 -6.69 31.17 12.47
CA GLU A 52 -7.70 30.89 13.50
C GLU A 52 -9.13 30.97 12.98
N GLN A 53 -9.34 31.59 11.82
CA GLN A 53 -10.63 31.66 11.14
C GLN A 53 -10.44 31.49 9.63
N GLY A 54 -11.44 30.91 8.97
CA GLY A 54 -11.42 30.69 7.52
C GLY A 54 -12.73 30.09 7.02
N SER A 55 -12.70 29.52 5.81
CA SER A 55 -13.82 28.75 5.26
C SER A 55 -13.42 27.31 4.97
N ILE A 56 -14.29 26.36 5.27
CA ILE A 56 -14.08 24.94 4.99
C ILE A 56 -15.07 24.49 3.92
N THR A 57 -14.54 23.92 2.85
CA THR A 57 -15.33 23.34 1.77
C THR A 57 -15.56 21.86 2.04
N ILE A 58 -16.80 21.50 2.32
CA ILE A 58 -17.30 20.13 2.44
C ILE A 58 -17.83 19.72 1.07
N ARG A 59 -17.24 18.68 0.47
CA ARG A 59 -17.69 18.15 -0.83
C ARG A 59 -18.80 17.13 -0.61
N THR A 60 -19.99 17.37 -1.15
CA THR A 60 -21.14 16.43 -1.09
C THR A 60 -21.51 15.93 -2.50
N ARG A 61 -22.49 15.02 -2.59
CA ARG A 61 -23.07 14.60 -3.87
C ARG A 61 -23.87 15.70 -4.59
N THR A 62 -24.26 16.76 -3.88
CA THR A 62 -25.09 17.86 -4.39
C THR A 62 -24.31 19.15 -4.64
N GLY A 63 -23.07 19.26 -4.19
CA GLY A 63 -22.20 20.40 -4.46
C GLY A 63 -21.07 20.58 -3.44
N ASN A 64 -20.45 21.76 -3.50
CA ASN A 64 -19.45 22.19 -2.52
C ASN A 64 -20.12 23.12 -1.50
N ILE A 65 -20.29 22.66 -0.25
CA ILE A 65 -20.78 23.49 0.85
C ILE A 65 -19.59 24.22 1.44
N LYS A 66 -19.56 25.55 1.34
CA LYS A 66 -18.64 26.37 2.14
C LYS A 66 -19.31 26.79 3.44
N THR A 67 -18.63 26.59 4.56
CA THR A 67 -19.04 27.13 5.86
C THR A 67 -17.85 27.78 6.56
N ALA A 68 -18.11 28.78 7.40
CA ALA A 68 -17.06 29.46 8.15
C ALA A 68 -16.61 28.59 9.33
N TYR A 69 -15.31 28.60 9.63
CA TYR A 69 -14.74 27.90 10.78
C TYR A 69 -13.93 28.82 11.68
N GLU A 70 -13.85 28.42 12.95
CA GLU A 70 -12.99 28.96 14.00
C GLU A 70 -12.12 27.79 14.55
N VAL A 71 -10.83 28.02 14.77
CA VAL A 71 -9.93 27.04 15.39
C VAL A 71 -10.10 27.06 16.92
N THR A 72 -10.52 25.92 17.47
CA THR A 72 -10.75 25.73 18.92
C THR A 72 -9.66 24.92 19.64
N TYR A 73 -8.80 24.20 18.91
CA TYR A 73 -7.50 23.72 19.39
C TYR A 73 -6.59 23.30 18.22
N ARG A 74 -5.27 23.28 18.45
CA ARG A 74 -4.23 22.75 17.55
C ARG A 74 -3.45 21.63 18.26
N ARG A 75 -3.02 20.58 17.55
CA ARG A 75 -2.08 19.56 18.05
C ARG A 75 -1.45 18.78 16.87
N GLU A 76 -0.16 18.99 16.63
CA GLU A 76 0.68 18.25 15.66
C GLU A 76 0.10 18.24 14.23
N ASN A 77 -0.80 17.28 13.92
CA ASN A 77 -1.46 17.12 12.63
C ASN A 77 -3.01 17.16 12.75
N ILE A 78 -3.54 17.56 13.91
CA ILE A 78 -4.97 17.58 14.25
C ILE A 78 -5.38 18.99 14.65
N ILE A 79 -6.51 19.45 14.10
CA ILE A 79 -7.15 20.72 14.45
C ILE A 79 -8.57 20.44 14.94
N GLY A 80 -8.96 21.05 16.05
CA GLY A 80 -10.35 21.12 16.46
C GLY A 80 -10.99 22.37 15.90
N ILE A 81 -11.93 22.26 14.97
CA ILE A 81 -12.69 23.42 14.47
C ILE A 81 -14.07 23.52 15.14
N ARG A 82 -14.58 24.74 15.27
CA ARG A 82 -16.00 25.07 15.46
C ARG A 82 -16.51 25.68 14.16
N PHE A 83 -17.77 25.47 13.83
CA PHE A 83 -18.41 26.19 12.73
C PHE A 83 -19.06 27.48 13.28
N SER A 84 -18.84 28.60 12.62
CA SER A 84 -19.52 29.86 12.97
C SER A 84 -21.01 29.78 12.61
N ASP A 85 -21.87 30.56 13.28
CA ASP A 85 -23.34 30.35 13.30
C ASP A 85 -23.95 29.96 11.95
N ILE A 86 -24.30 28.68 11.83
CA ILE A 86 -24.79 28.08 10.60
C ILE A 86 -26.29 28.40 10.47
N SER A 87 -26.68 29.04 9.37
CA SER A 87 -28.09 29.30 9.08
C SER A 87 -28.88 27.98 8.95
N ARG A 88 -30.12 27.93 9.46
CA ARG A 88 -30.96 26.71 9.53
C ARG A 88 -30.91 25.79 8.31
N PRO A 89 -31.06 26.25 7.04
CA PRO A 89 -30.99 25.34 5.88
C PRO A 89 -29.62 24.64 5.72
N HIS A 90 -28.51 25.26 6.12
CA HIS A 90 -27.20 24.60 6.13
C HIS A 90 -27.06 23.61 7.29
N ILE A 91 -27.72 23.86 8.43
CA ILE A 91 -27.88 22.85 9.50
C ILE A 91 -28.71 21.66 9.00
N GLU A 92 -29.70 21.87 8.14
CA GLU A 92 -30.51 20.79 7.56
C GLU A 92 -29.74 19.95 6.52
N VAL A 93 -28.86 20.56 5.71
CA VAL A 93 -27.99 19.77 4.81
C VAL A 93 -26.90 19.02 5.59
N LEU A 94 -26.33 19.62 6.64
CA LEU A 94 -25.43 18.92 7.56
C LEU A 94 -26.17 17.84 8.35
N SER A 95 -27.41 18.08 8.79
CA SER A 95 -28.20 17.06 9.47
C SER A 95 -28.54 15.93 8.50
N HIS A 96 -28.97 16.16 7.27
CA HIS A 96 -29.12 15.08 6.27
C HIS A 96 -27.82 14.30 6.01
N SER A 97 -26.65 14.89 6.27
CA SER A 97 -25.34 14.21 6.21
C SER A 97 -24.97 13.43 7.48
N LEU A 98 -25.69 13.61 8.59
CA LEU A 98 -25.44 13.00 9.92
C LEU A 98 -26.60 12.09 10.40
N THR A 99 -27.84 12.49 10.10
CA THR A 99 -29.11 11.79 10.34
C THR A 99 -29.60 11.02 9.12
N SER A 100 -28.78 10.95 8.06
CA SER A 100 -28.81 9.75 7.23
C SER A 100 -28.59 8.55 8.14
N LYS A 101 -29.65 7.74 8.33
CA LYS A 101 -29.55 6.39 8.91
C LYS A 101 -28.30 5.73 8.31
N PRO A 102 -27.45 5.06 9.11
CA PRO A 102 -26.09 4.68 8.73
C PRO A 102 -26.10 4.12 7.31
N ILE A 103 -25.53 4.90 6.38
CA ILE A 103 -25.84 4.84 4.95
C ILE A 103 -25.87 3.38 4.50
N GLU A 104 -27.05 2.92 4.02
CA GLU A 104 -27.16 1.61 3.36
C GLU A 104 -26.01 1.53 2.36
N PRO A 105 -25.14 0.49 2.46
CA PRO A 105 -23.70 0.70 2.29
C PRO A 105 -23.26 0.73 0.82
N ASN A 106 -23.87 1.62 0.03
CA ASN A 106 -23.71 1.80 -1.41
C ASN A 106 -22.65 2.88 -1.72
N LEU A 107 -21.71 3.05 -0.79
CA LEU A 107 -20.29 3.31 -1.05
C LEU A 107 -19.40 2.31 -0.26
N GLN A 108 -19.84 1.05 -0.19
CA GLN A 108 -18.91 -0.08 -0.20
C GLN A 108 -17.94 0.07 -1.37
N ALA A 109 -16.77 -0.55 -1.25
CA ALA A 109 -16.00 -0.89 -2.44
C ALA A 109 -16.91 -1.70 -3.39
N ALA A 110 -16.85 -1.43 -4.70
CA ALA A 110 -17.75 -1.98 -5.71
C ALA A 110 -17.50 -3.50 -5.95
N ASN A 111 -17.75 -4.30 -4.93
CA ASN A 111 -17.41 -5.72 -4.85
C ASN A 111 -18.29 -6.54 -3.89
N GLU A 112 -19.10 -5.94 -3.01
CA GLU A 112 -20.09 -6.70 -2.22
C GLU A 112 -21.47 -6.82 -2.90
N ASP A 113 -21.81 -5.92 -3.84
CA ASP A 113 -23.04 -5.99 -4.65
C ASP A 113 -22.92 -6.95 -5.85
N ASN A 114 -22.71 -8.22 -5.53
CA ASN A 114 -23.43 -9.28 -6.24
C ASN A 114 -23.86 -10.41 -5.28
N LYS A 115 -24.25 -10.02 -4.06
CA LYS A 115 -24.91 -10.90 -3.08
C LYS A 115 -26.31 -11.29 -3.58
N ARG A 116 -26.35 -12.27 -4.49
CA ARG A 116 -27.49 -13.22 -4.56
C ARG A 116 -27.88 -13.57 -3.13
N ALA A 117 -29.17 -13.40 -2.78
CA ALA A 117 -29.68 -13.57 -1.42
C ALA A 117 -29.13 -14.85 -0.78
N THR A 118 -28.15 -14.71 0.11
CA THR A 118 -27.42 -15.85 0.64
C THR A 118 -28.35 -16.62 1.57
N THR A 119 -28.78 -17.79 1.11
CA THR A 119 -29.64 -18.69 1.89
C THR A 119 -29.04 -18.97 3.27
N LEU A 120 -29.88 -19.40 4.21
CA LEU A 120 -29.46 -19.63 5.60
C LEU A 120 -28.31 -20.65 5.71
N LEU A 121 -28.21 -21.59 4.76
CA LEU A 121 -27.04 -22.48 4.60
C LEU A 121 -25.76 -21.74 4.17
N GLY A 122 -25.86 -20.71 3.33
CA GLY A 122 -24.71 -19.93 2.86
C GLY A 122 -24.05 -19.11 3.96
N SER A 123 -24.84 -18.49 4.85
CA SER A 123 -24.31 -17.76 6.00
C SER A 123 -23.70 -18.71 7.05
N LEU A 124 -24.30 -19.87 7.27
CA LEU A 124 -23.72 -20.95 8.08
C LEU A 124 -22.39 -21.44 7.50
N LYS A 125 -22.33 -21.77 6.19
CA LYS A 125 -21.08 -22.17 5.52
C LYS A 125 -19.98 -21.12 5.64
N ARG A 126 -20.29 -19.83 5.47
CA ARG A 126 -19.32 -18.73 5.65
C ARG A 126 -18.80 -18.66 7.09
N ARG A 127 -19.69 -18.78 8.09
CA ARG A 127 -19.31 -18.81 9.52
C ARG A 127 -18.41 -20.01 9.84
N SER A 128 -18.77 -21.22 9.41
CA SER A 128 -17.97 -22.43 9.64
C SER A 128 -16.59 -22.37 8.98
N TRP A 129 -16.47 -21.82 7.76
CA TRP A 129 -15.17 -21.65 7.09
C TRP A 129 -14.28 -20.59 7.75
N ILE A 130 -14.86 -19.54 8.36
CA ILE A 130 -14.11 -18.58 9.16
C ILE A 130 -13.62 -19.24 10.45
N LEU A 131 -14.52 -19.94 11.18
CA LEU A 131 -14.18 -20.62 12.43
C LEU A 131 -13.07 -21.66 12.23
N LEU A 132 -13.20 -22.53 11.22
CA LEU A 132 -12.21 -23.55 10.88
C LEU A 132 -10.83 -22.94 10.56
N ARG A 133 -10.78 -21.78 9.89
CA ARG A 133 -9.53 -21.09 9.59
C ARG A 133 -8.89 -20.45 10.82
N ILE A 134 -9.69 -19.82 11.69
CA ILE A 134 -9.22 -19.29 12.98
C ILE A 134 -8.65 -20.45 13.83
N THR A 135 -9.39 -21.54 13.98
CA THR A 135 -8.93 -22.75 14.69
C THR A 135 -7.64 -23.29 14.08
N SER A 136 -7.54 -23.42 12.74
CA SER A 136 -6.34 -23.93 12.08
C SER A 136 -5.10 -23.06 12.35
N ILE A 137 -5.24 -21.73 12.27
CA ILE A 137 -4.16 -20.78 12.59
C ILE A 137 -3.77 -20.89 14.06
N LEU A 138 -4.74 -20.98 14.98
CA LEU A 138 -4.48 -21.11 16.41
C LEU A 138 -3.80 -22.44 16.76
N THR A 139 -4.24 -23.56 16.19
CA THR A 139 -3.62 -24.87 16.38
C THR A 139 -2.18 -24.89 15.85
N ALA A 140 -1.93 -24.32 14.67
CA ALA A 140 -0.58 -24.21 14.11
C ALA A 140 0.34 -23.34 14.99
N ASN A 141 -0.17 -22.24 15.56
CA ASN A 141 0.60 -21.35 16.43
C ASN A 141 0.79 -21.91 17.85
N LEU A 142 -0.19 -22.66 18.39
CA LEU A 142 -0.07 -23.37 19.67
C LEU A 142 1.03 -24.44 19.61
N PHE A 143 1.14 -25.17 18.50
CA PHE A 143 2.22 -26.13 18.28
C PHE A 143 3.51 -25.51 17.70
N TRP A 144 3.55 -24.19 17.47
CA TRP A 144 4.72 -23.54 16.86
C TRP A 144 6.04 -23.73 17.62
N PRO A 145 6.10 -23.72 18.96
CA PRO A 145 7.35 -23.99 19.70
C PRO A 145 7.97 -25.38 19.42
N ILE A 146 7.15 -26.34 18.95
CA ILE A 146 7.60 -27.67 18.50
C ILE A 146 7.91 -27.63 17.00
N LEU A 147 6.95 -27.14 16.19
CA LEU A 147 7.08 -27.08 14.73
C LEU A 147 8.31 -26.28 14.28
N LYS A 148 8.67 -25.19 14.97
CA LYS A 148 9.83 -24.35 14.61
C LYS A 148 11.16 -25.10 14.68
N ARG A 149 11.27 -26.15 15.51
CA ARG A 149 12.45 -27.04 15.56
C ARG A 149 12.53 -27.98 14.36
N ALA A 150 11.39 -28.45 13.84
CA ALA A 150 11.32 -29.35 12.69
C ALA A 150 11.39 -28.59 11.35
N VAL A 151 10.81 -27.39 11.29
CA VAL A 151 10.91 -26.48 10.13
C VAL A 151 12.32 -25.90 10.03
N ASN A 152 12.89 -25.46 11.16
CA ASN A 152 14.14 -24.69 11.26
C ASN A 152 14.20 -23.57 10.19
N PRO A 153 13.33 -22.55 10.29
CA PRO A 153 13.25 -21.50 9.27
C PRO A 153 14.56 -20.70 9.22
N GLU A 154 15.04 -20.49 8.01
CA GLU A 154 16.19 -19.63 7.69
C GLU A 154 15.74 -18.24 7.25
N VAL A 155 14.56 -18.17 6.61
CA VAL A 155 13.95 -16.93 6.10
C VAL A 155 12.59 -16.70 6.77
N VAL A 156 12.34 -15.47 7.21
CA VAL A 156 11.03 -15.03 7.74
C VAL A 156 10.48 -13.91 6.87
N PHE A 157 9.26 -14.07 6.38
CA PHE A 157 8.54 -13.02 5.65
C PHE A 157 7.58 -12.30 6.61
N ALA A 158 7.99 -11.13 7.07
CA ALA A 158 7.26 -10.31 8.03
C ALA A 158 6.19 -9.47 7.31
N VAL A 159 4.92 -9.85 7.48
CA VAL A 159 3.77 -9.22 6.82
C VAL A 159 2.85 -8.48 7.78
N TYR A 160 2.25 -7.40 7.28
CA TYR A 160 1.12 -6.71 7.89
C TYR A 160 -0.05 -6.66 6.90
N GLY A 161 -1.23 -6.26 7.37
CA GLY A 161 -2.38 -5.95 6.50
C GLY A 161 -3.05 -4.64 6.94
N THR A 162 -3.93 -4.09 6.12
CA THR A 162 -4.86 -3.04 6.58
C THR A 162 -5.86 -3.61 7.59
N ARG A 163 -6.61 -2.76 8.28
CA ARG A 163 -7.72 -3.26 9.14
C ARG A 163 -8.81 -4.00 8.36
N GLY A 164 -8.93 -3.76 7.05
CA GLY A 164 -9.82 -4.54 6.19
C GLY A 164 -9.33 -5.98 6.04
N ASP A 165 -8.06 -6.13 5.65
CA ASP A 165 -7.43 -7.43 5.42
C ASP A 165 -7.41 -8.27 6.70
N GLN A 166 -7.01 -7.69 7.83
CA GLN A 166 -6.95 -8.40 9.11
C GLN A 166 -8.32 -8.94 9.54
N ARG A 167 -9.41 -8.18 9.35
CA ARG A 167 -10.78 -8.60 9.66
C ARG A 167 -11.28 -9.79 8.83
N ALA A 168 -10.66 -10.08 7.68
CA ALA A 168 -10.98 -11.26 6.87
C ALA A 168 -10.44 -12.58 7.46
N TYR A 169 -9.44 -12.50 8.36
CA TYR A 169 -8.80 -13.65 9.02
C TYR A 169 -9.07 -13.70 10.53
N VAL A 170 -9.07 -12.55 11.20
CA VAL A 170 -9.19 -12.39 12.65
C VAL A 170 -10.26 -11.35 12.97
N PRO A 171 -11.42 -11.74 13.54
CA PRO A 171 -12.43 -10.80 14.02
C PRO A 171 -11.89 -9.86 15.11
N ASP A 172 -12.32 -8.60 15.11
CA ASP A 172 -11.86 -7.58 16.09
C ASP A 172 -11.92 -8.05 17.55
N TRP A 173 -12.98 -8.77 17.93
CA TRP A 173 -13.18 -9.29 19.30
C TRP A 173 -12.17 -10.37 19.69
N PHE A 174 -11.56 -11.05 18.71
CA PHE A 174 -10.57 -12.09 18.95
C PHE A 174 -9.13 -11.54 18.96
N ARG A 175 -8.89 -10.36 18.37
CA ARG A 175 -7.56 -9.74 18.29
C ARG A 175 -6.79 -9.65 19.64
N PRO A 176 -7.42 -9.43 20.82
CA PRO A 176 -6.71 -9.44 22.10
C PRO A 176 -6.09 -10.79 22.50
N PHE A 177 -6.55 -11.90 21.91
CA PHE A 177 -6.08 -13.27 22.15
C PHE A 177 -5.15 -13.77 21.03
N PHE A 178 -4.90 -12.96 20.00
CA PHE A 178 -4.03 -13.29 18.89
C PHE A 178 -2.57 -13.05 19.28
N PRO A 179 -1.63 -13.98 19.00
CA PRO A 179 -0.24 -13.80 19.39
C PRO A 179 0.39 -12.61 18.64
N PRO A 180 1.36 -11.88 19.23
CA PRO A 180 1.94 -10.68 18.61
C PRO A 180 2.56 -10.94 17.23
N ILE A 181 3.16 -12.13 17.09
CA ILE A 181 3.65 -12.74 15.86
C ILE A 181 2.83 -14.00 15.65
N ALA A 182 2.17 -14.14 14.49
CA ALA A 182 1.47 -15.37 14.13
C ALA A 182 2.04 -15.96 12.83
N VAL A 183 2.48 -17.21 12.86
CA VAL A 183 2.80 -17.95 11.64
C VAL A 183 1.53 -18.15 10.83
N ALA A 184 1.57 -17.67 9.59
CA ALA A 184 0.45 -17.68 8.65
C ALA A 184 0.69 -18.66 7.48
N ALA A 185 1.95 -18.91 7.11
CA ALA A 185 2.31 -19.93 6.12
C ALA A 185 3.74 -20.46 6.30
N TYR A 186 3.97 -21.69 5.83
CA TYR A 186 5.29 -22.26 5.56
C TYR A 186 5.75 -21.85 4.14
N ILE A 187 7.06 -21.61 3.98
CA ILE A 187 7.72 -21.31 2.72
C ILE A 187 8.74 -22.43 2.45
N LYS A 188 8.61 -23.08 1.29
CA LYS A 188 9.64 -23.91 0.69
C LYS A 188 10.29 -23.13 -0.46
N ASP A 189 11.61 -23.17 -0.52
CA ASP A 189 12.44 -22.74 -1.64
C ASP A 189 13.43 -23.87 -2.00
N ARG A 190 14.19 -23.72 -3.10
CA ARG A 190 15.27 -24.64 -3.49
C ARG A 190 16.37 -24.75 -2.45
N SER A 191 16.75 -23.61 -1.87
CA SER A 191 17.92 -23.44 -1.01
C SER A 191 17.57 -23.29 0.47
N SER A 192 16.33 -22.90 0.77
CA SER A 192 15.93 -22.40 2.08
C SER A 192 14.54 -22.88 2.51
N LYS A 193 14.34 -22.88 3.83
CA LYS A 193 13.01 -23.04 4.46
C LYS A 193 12.66 -21.74 5.15
N GLY A 194 11.38 -21.40 5.19
CA GLY A 194 10.93 -20.19 5.85
C GLY A 194 9.50 -20.23 6.34
N VAL A 195 9.06 -19.09 6.90
CA VAL A 195 7.66 -18.86 7.28
C VAL A 195 7.22 -17.44 6.96
N MET A 196 5.98 -17.29 6.54
CA MET A 196 5.29 -15.99 6.52
C MET A 196 4.64 -15.77 7.90
N VAL A 197 4.87 -14.60 8.49
CA VAL A 197 4.38 -14.25 9.82
C VAL A 197 3.66 -12.91 9.84
N SER A 198 2.42 -12.92 10.34
CA SER A 198 1.56 -11.75 10.42
C SER A 198 1.80 -10.97 11.71
N SER A 199 1.87 -9.64 11.58
CA SER A 199 1.74 -8.71 12.71
C SER A 199 0.32 -8.71 13.27
N VAL A 200 0.20 -8.51 14.59
CA VAL A 200 -1.06 -8.14 15.26
C VAL A 200 -1.41 -6.66 15.09
N TYR A 201 -0.54 -5.84 14.49
CA TYR A 201 -0.77 -4.42 14.19
C TYR A 201 -1.13 -4.22 12.71
N SER A 202 -1.99 -3.24 12.41
CA SER A 202 -2.42 -2.94 11.04
C SER A 202 -1.53 -1.88 10.36
N GLU A 203 -1.60 -1.74 9.03
CA GLU A 203 -0.86 -0.73 8.24
C GLU A 203 -1.03 0.69 8.81
N GLU A 204 -2.25 1.02 9.22
CA GLU A 204 -2.62 2.33 9.78
C GLU A 204 -1.99 2.56 11.16
N GLU A 205 -1.77 1.49 11.93
CA GLU A 205 -1.11 1.55 13.24
C GLU A 205 0.41 1.61 13.09
N LEU A 206 1.01 0.75 12.27
CA LEU A 206 2.47 0.75 12.02
C LEU A 206 2.95 2.04 11.33
N ALA A 207 2.11 2.68 10.52
CA ALA A 207 2.43 3.97 9.92
C ALA A 207 2.41 5.15 10.91
N SER A 208 1.60 5.05 11.98
CA SER A 208 1.34 6.16 12.92
C SER A 208 2.10 6.04 14.25
N ASP A 209 2.47 4.83 14.67
CA ASP A 209 2.98 4.52 16.00
C ASP A 209 4.33 3.76 15.91
N SER A 210 5.43 4.47 16.13
CA SER A 210 6.79 3.91 16.04
C SER A 210 7.09 2.87 17.12
N ASP A 211 6.40 2.89 18.26
CA ASP A 211 6.65 1.92 19.33
C ASP A 211 6.01 0.55 19.01
N LYS A 212 4.90 0.53 18.28
CA LYS A 212 4.38 -0.71 17.67
C LYS A 212 5.33 -1.29 16.62
N VAL A 213 6.02 -0.46 15.85
CA VAL A 213 7.04 -0.93 14.89
C VAL A 213 8.23 -1.54 15.65
N ARG A 214 8.80 -0.84 16.63
CA ARG A 214 9.87 -1.34 17.51
C ARG A 214 9.49 -2.67 18.17
N LYS A 215 8.27 -2.74 18.72
CA LYS A 215 7.75 -3.97 19.33
C LYS A 215 7.61 -5.10 18.31
N TYR A 216 7.07 -4.84 17.12
CA TYR A 216 6.91 -5.89 16.10
C TYR A 216 8.25 -6.45 15.63
N ILE A 217 9.25 -5.60 15.34
CA ILE A 217 10.60 -6.07 14.96
C ILE A 217 11.30 -6.81 16.11
N SER A 218 11.17 -6.33 17.36
CA SER A 218 11.73 -7.00 18.53
C SER A 218 11.08 -8.35 18.83
N ASP A 219 9.74 -8.45 18.73
CA ASP A 219 9.01 -9.71 18.91
C ASP A 219 9.38 -10.72 17.80
N LEU A 220 9.60 -10.27 16.55
CA LEU A 220 10.10 -11.11 15.44
C LEU A 220 11.48 -11.70 15.76
N GLN A 221 12.44 -10.84 16.09
CA GLN A 221 13.82 -11.27 16.40
C GLN A 221 13.87 -12.19 17.63
N LYS A 222 13.02 -11.95 18.63
CA LYS A 222 12.91 -12.77 19.85
C LYS A 222 12.32 -14.16 19.58
N GLU A 223 11.32 -14.27 18.71
CA GLU A 223 10.71 -15.56 18.36
C GLU A 223 11.59 -16.39 17.41
N PHE A 224 12.42 -15.69 16.61
CA PHE A 224 13.26 -16.23 15.55
C PHE A 224 14.76 -15.83 15.65
N PRO A 225 15.45 -16.12 16.77
CA PRO A 225 16.82 -15.63 17.01
C PRO A 225 17.88 -16.21 16.06
N ASN A 226 17.59 -17.32 15.38
CA ASN A 226 18.53 -18.03 14.50
C ASN A 226 18.22 -17.82 13.00
N VAL A 227 17.26 -16.95 12.66
CA VAL A 227 16.87 -16.68 11.27
C VAL A 227 17.92 -15.80 10.58
N LYS A 228 18.37 -16.24 9.40
CA LYS A 228 19.39 -15.56 8.61
C LYS A 228 18.86 -14.28 7.97
N ARG A 229 17.59 -14.27 7.50
CA ARG A 229 16.99 -13.17 6.74
C ARG A 229 15.53 -12.92 7.10
N PHE A 230 15.18 -11.68 7.44
CA PHE A 230 13.81 -11.20 7.63
C PHE A 230 13.41 -10.29 6.45
N ALA A 231 12.63 -10.82 5.50
CA ALA A 231 12.02 -10.01 4.45
C ALA A 231 10.90 -9.14 5.04
N LEU A 232 11.04 -7.82 4.92
CA LEU A 232 10.06 -6.86 5.45
C LEU A 232 9.09 -6.42 4.33
N VAL A 233 7.78 -6.69 4.47
CA VAL A 233 6.85 -6.43 3.36
C VAL A 233 6.63 -4.93 3.08
N GLY A 234 6.63 -4.55 1.80
CA GLY A 234 6.07 -3.29 1.30
C GLY A 234 6.61 -2.03 1.99
N ARG A 235 5.81 -1.43 2.89
CA ARG A 235 6.17 -0.18 3.59
C ARG A 235 6.92 -0.41 4.92
N LEU A 236 7.05 -1.65 5.37
CA LEU A 236 7.67 -2.00 6.67
C LEU A 236 9.15 -1.56 6.81
N PRO A 237 10.01 -1.59 5.77
CA PRO A 237 11.34 -0.97 5.85
C PRO A 237 11.27 0.54 6.17
N GLY A 238 10.37 1.27 5.51
CA GLY A 238 10.16 2.70 5.75
C GLY A 238 9.58 3.01 7.13
N PHE A 239 8.69 2.15 7.65
CA PHE A 239 8.19 2.25 9.03
C PHE A 239 9.31 2.00 10.05
N SER A 240 10.18 1.01 9.79
CA SER A 240 11.30 0.65 10.65
C SER A 240 12.33 1.78 10.72
N MET A 241 12.75 2.34 9.58
CA MET A 241 13.63 3.52 9.55
C MET A 241 13.02 4.72 10.29
N LYS A 242 11.72 5.01 10.08
CA LYS A 242 10.99 6.07 10.83
C LYS A 242 10.98 5.81 12.34
N ALA A 243 11.01 4.56 12.77
CA ALA A 243 11.09 4.17 14.17
C ALA A 243 12.53 4.19 14.75
N GLY A 244 13.55 4.53 13.94
CA GLY A 244 14.96 4.50 14.35
C GLY A 244 15.57 3.09 14.34
N ILE A 245 15.02 2.19 13.52
CA ILE A 245 15.54 0.83 13.31
C ILE A 245 16.28 0.81 11.98
N GLU A 246 17.58 0.54 12.02
CA GLU A 246 18.43 0.40 10.83
C GLU A 246 18.12 -0.91 10.10
N ILE A 247 18.14 -0.90 8.76
CA ILE A 247 17.93 -2.11 7.95
C ILE A 247 19.28 -2.74 7.62
N VAL A 248 19.82 -3.45 8.61
CA VAL A 248 21.04 -4.26 8.53
C VAL A 248 20.72 -5.74 8.77
N PRO A 249 21.55 -6.69 8.29
CA PRO A 249 21.34 -8.11 8.53
C PRO A 249 21.10 -8.44 10.01
N PRO A 250 20.10 -9.27 10.34
CA PRO A 250 19.33 -10.12 9.43
C PRO A 250 18.11 -9.45 8.77
N LEU A 251 17.85 -8.14 8.96
CA LEU A 251 16.73 -7.45 8.29
C LEU A 251 17.05 -7.21 6.80
N VAL A 252 16.04 -7.36 5.94
CA VAL A 252 16.15 -7.22 4.48
C VAL A 252 15.08 -6.24 3.98
N GLU A 253 15.47 -5.23 3.19
CA GLU A 253 14.53 -4.23 2.68
C GLU A 253 13.66 -4.77 1.52
N GLY A 254 14.24 -5.56 0.61
CA GLY A 254 13.53 -6.03 -0.57
C GLY A 254 13.66 -5.13 -1.80
N ALA A 255 14.54 -4.13 -1.77
CA ALA A 255 14.69 -3.13 -2.82
C ALA A 255 15.21 -3.70 -4.15
N TYR A 256 16.29 -4.48 -4.12
CA TYR A 256 16.82 -5.19 -5.29
C TYR A 256 15.84 -6.25 -5.78
N GLY A 257 15.14 -6.92 -4.88
CA GLY A 257 14.12 -7.91 -5.22
C GLY A 257 12.94 -7.33 -6.01
N THR A 258 12.41 -6.16 -5.63
CA THR A 258 11.40 -5.44 -6.44
C THR A 258 12.01 -4.79 -7.69
N ARG A 259 13.25 -4.27 -7.64
CA ARG A 259 13.93 -3.72 -8.83
C ARG A 259 14.05 -4.78 -9.93
N PHE A 260 14.51 -5.98 -9.60
CA PHE A 260 14.55 -7.14 -10.50
C PHE A 260 13.18 -7.43 -11.12
N ALA A 261 12.16 -7.54 -10.27
CA ALA A 261 10.80 -7.86 -10.71
C ALA A 261 10.25 -6.81 -11.68
N MET A 262 10.53 -5.53 -11.44
CA MET A 262 10.01 -4.42 -12.25
C MET A 262 10.85 -4.16 -13.52
N TYR A 263 12.17 -4.36 -13.45
CA TYR A 263 13.07 -4.31 -14.62
C TYR A 263 12.74 -5.41 -15.62
N GLU A 264 12.62 -6.66 -15.16
CA GLU A 264 12.24 -7.79 -16.02
C GLU A 264 10.81 -7.63 -16.58
N SER A 265 9.87 -7.09 -15.80
CA SER A 265 8.53 -6.72 -16.30
C SER A 265 8.61 -5.66 -17.40
N ALA A 266 9.47 -4.65 -17.26
CA ALA A 266 9.69 -3.64 -18.30
C ALA A 266 10.28 -4.28 -19.58
N MET A 267 11.29 -5.13 -19.47
CA MET A 267 11.85 -5.88 -20.61
C MET A 267 10.77 -6.74 -21.30
N GLN A 268 9.95 -7.46 -20.53
CA GLN A 268 8.87 -8.29 -21.06
C GLN A 268 7.77 -7.50 -21.79
N ILE A 269 7.44 -6.29 -21.33
CA ILE A 269 6.47 -5.43 -22.03
C ILE A 269 7.11 -4.79 -23.26
N ALA A 270 8.32 -4.24 -23.14
CA ALA A 270 9.03 -3.62 -24.26
C ALA A 270 9.19 -4.60 -25.43
N SER A 271 9.54 -5.87 -25.16
CA SER A 271 9.65 -6.91 -26.21
C SER A 271 8.37 -7.14 -27.04
N LYS A 272 7.19 -6.72 -26.53
CA LYS A 272 5.86 -6.93 -27.13
C LYS A 272 5.25 -5.68 -27.76
N LEU A 273 5.78 -4.48 -27.49
CA LEU A 273 5.39 -3.25 -28.19
C LEU A 273 5.85 -3.33 -29.65
N ASN A 274 5.18 -2.63 -30.58
CA ASN A 274 5.48 -2.74 -32.01
C ASN A 274 6.48 -1.68 -32.48
N ASP A 275 6.31 -0.43 -32.07
CA ASP A 275 7.15 0.68 -32.54
C ASP A 275 8.48 0.80 -31.76
N LYS A 276 9.55 1.23 -32.43
CA LYS A 276 10.89 1.34 -31.82
C LYS A 276 10.96 2.45 -30.77
N ALA A 277 10.30 3.59 -30.97
CA ALA A 277 10.26 4.66 -29.98
C ALA A 277 9.46 4.22 -28.74
N GLU A 278 8.29 3.59 -28.95
CA GLU A 278 7.50 2.98 -27.86
C GLU A 278 8.30 1.95 -27.05
N ARG A 279 9.10 1.09 -27.70
CA ARG A 279 10.02 0.14 -27.03
C ARG A 279 11.10 0.83 -26.19
N SER A 280 11.49 2.06 -26.54
CA SER A 280 12.60 2.80 -25.92
C SER A 280 12.15 3.84 -24.88
N SER A 281 10.83 3.99 -24.67
CA SER A 281 10.22 4.99 -23.78
C SER A 281 9.45 4.32 -22.63
N ILE A 282 9.73 4.72 -21.39
CA ILE A 282 9.12 4.17 -20.18
C ILE A 282 8.73 5.29 -19.20
N ALA A 283 7.57 5.17 -18.55
CA ALA A 283 7.17 6.04 -17.46
C ALA A 283 7.11 5.29 -16.12
N ILE A 284 7.40 5.98 -15.01
CA ILE A 284 7.44 5.41 -13.67
C ILE A 284 6.62 6.29 -12.73
N LEU A 285 5.50 5.77 -12.22
CA LEU A 285 4.69 6.43 -11.20
C LEU A 285 5.27 6.13 -9.81
N GLY A 286 5.58 7.17 -9.03
CA GLY A 286 6.36 7.04 -7.80
C GLY A 286 7.87 7.20 -8.04
N GLY A 287 8.27 7.93 -9.08
CA GLY A 287 9.67 8.07 -9.52
C GLY A 287 10.64 8.62 -8.47
N ALA A 288 10.18 9.39 -7.48
CA ALA A 288 11.02 9.85 -6.36
C ALA A 288 10.96 8.90 -5.15
N GLY A 289 10.25 7.78 -5.23
CA GLY A 289 10.24 6.74 -4.20
C GLY A 289 11.58 6.00 -4.18
N ARG A 290 11.99 5.42 -3.05
CA ARG A 290 13.30 4.75 -2.92
C ARG A 290 13.56 3.75 -4.05
N ILE A 291 12.56 2.91 -4.34
CA ILE A 291 12.62 1.92 -5.42
C ILE A 291 12.56 2.59 -6.79
N GLY A 292 11.64 3.55 -6.98
CA GLY A 292 11.47 4.26 -8.25
C GLY A 292 12.74 4.99 -8.69
N ALA A 293 13.39 5.69 -7.75
CA ALA A 293 14.64 6.41 -7.99
C ALA A 293 15.78 5.47 -8.36
N SER A 294 16.02 4.40 -7.59
CA SER A 294 17.05 3.41 -7.91
C SER A 294 16.79 2.64 -9.20
N LEU A 295 15.51 2.45 -9.57
CA LEU A 295 15.12 1.76 -10.80
C LEU A 295 15.27 2.65 -12.04
N ILE A 296 15.24 3.99 -11.92
CA ILE A 296 15.56 4.90 -13.03
C ILE A 296 16.97 4.60 -13.56
N ASP A 297 17.94 4.48 -12.65
CA ASP A 297 19.33 4.21 -13.01
C ASP A 297 19.45 2.85 -13.71
N ASP A 298 18.86 1.78 -13.15
CA ASP A 298 18.82 0.45 -13.79
C ASP A 298 18.23 0.50 -15.21
N LEU A 299 17.15 1.27 -15.40
CA LEU A 299 16.44 1.36 -16.68
C LEU A 299 17.20 2.19 -17.73
N THR A 300 18.13 3.07 -17.34
CA THR A 300 18.92 3.88 -18.29
C THR A 300 19.80 3.04 -19.20
N GLU A 301 20.19 1.83 -18.78
CA GLU A 301 20.96 0.88 -19.58
C GLU A 301 20.18 0.29 -20.76
N SER A 302 18.83 0.34 -20.73
CA SER A 302 17.96 -0.30 -21.74
C SER A 302 16.93 0.63 -22.39
N PHE A 303 16.50 1.70 -21.72
CA PHE A 303 15.52 2.67 -22.23
C PHE A 303 16.19 4.00 -22.53
N HIS A 304 15.95 4.54 -23.73
CA HIS A 304 16.52 5.82 -24.17
C HIS A 304 15.78 7.03 -23.55
N THR A 305 14.53 6.85 -23.11
CA THR A 305 13.73 7.90 -22.45
C THR A 305 12.99 7.32 -21.25
N ILE A 306 13.22 7.91 -20.08
CA ILE A 306 12.57 7.56 -18.81
C ILE A 306 11.80 8.79 -18.32
N ILE A 307 10.51 8.61 -18.00
CA ILE A 307 9.62 9.66 -17.49
C ILE A 307 9.28 9.35 -16.03
N ALA A 308 10.02 9.95 -15.11
CA ALA A 308 9.87 9.78 -13.67
C ALA A 308 8.79 10.73 -13.12
N ILE A 309 7.64 10.18 -12.74
CA ILE A 309 6.48 10.94 -12.28
C ILE A 309 6.28 10.78 -10.78
N ASP A 310 6.30 11.88 -10.04
CA ASP A 310 6.06 11.90 -8.59
C ASP A 310 5.54 13.27 -8.12
N PRO A 311 4.55 13.33 -7.20
CA PRO A 311 4.07 14.60 -6.64
C PRO A 311 5.15 15.42 -5.90
N ARG A 312 6.28 14.80 -5.49
CA ARG A 312 7.39 15.50 -4.83
C ARG A 312 8.28 16.31 -5.78
N TYR A 313 8.19 16.11 -7.10
CA TYR A 313 8.94 16.94 -8.04
C TYR A 313 8.29 18.33 -8.15
N THR A 314 8.97 19.34 -7.60
CA THR A 314 8.50 20.73 -7.60
C THR A 314 8.43 21.31 -9.01
N GLU A 315 9.44 21.04 -9.83
CA GLU A 315 9.61 21.53 -11.19
C GLU A 315 9.77 20.38 -12.19
N GLU A 316 9.69 20.67 -13.49
CA GLU A 316 9.95 19.70 -14.56
C GLU A 316 11.41 19.85 -15.01
N THR A 317 12.24 18.82 -14.76
CA THR A 317 13.68 18.85 -15.03
C THR A 317 14.09 17.67 -15.91
N THR A 318 15.13 17.86 -16.73
CA THR A 318 15.70 16.80 -17.58
C THR A 318 17.17 16.60 -17.24
N SER A 319 17.59 15.34 -17.14
CA SER A 319 18.99 14.93 -17.03
C SER A 319 19.34 13.91 -18.12
N ILE A 320 20.64 13.71 -18.34
CA ILE A 320 21.16 12.60 -19.13
C ILE A 320 21.92 11.69 -18.17
N ILE A 321 21.51 10.42 -18.08
CA ILE A 321 22.13 9.38 -17.24
C ILE A 321 22.47 8.21 -18.15
N ASN A 322 23.74 7.79 -18.17
CA ASN A 322 24.26 6.72 -19.04
C ASN A 322 23.96 6.91 -20.55
N GLY A 323 23.80 8.16 -21.00
CA GLY A 323 23.42 8.52 -22.37
C GLY A 323 21.90 8.60 -22.62
N SER A 324 21.09 8.09 -21.69
CA SER A 324 19.63 8.05 -21.76
C SER A 324 19.00 9.29 -21.10
N LYS A 325 17.88 9.76 -21.66
CA LYS A 325 17.18 10.97 -21.18
C LYS A 325 16.23 10.63 -20.04
N VAL A 326 16.40 11.26 -18.88
CA VAL A 326 15.45 11.16 -17.76
C VAL A 326 14.72 12.48 -17.57
N LEU A 327 13.39 12.44 -17.60
CA LEU A 327 12.48 13.56 -17.34
C LEU A 327 11.83 13.38 -15.96
N TYR A 328 12.16 14.22 -14.99
CA TYR A 328 11.53 14.26 -13.67
C TYR A 328 10.40 15.30 -13.67
N THR A 329 9.20 14.91 -13.24
CA THR A 329 8.02 15.79 -13.31
C THR A 329 6.89 15.37 -12.36
N LYS A 330 6.06 16.30 -11.93
CA LYS A 330 4.76 15.99 -11.29
C LYS A 330 3.59 15.91 -12.28
N ARG A 331 3.86 16.14 -13.57
CA ARG A 331 2.84 16.36 -14.61
C ARG A 331 2.35 15.06 -15.22
N GLY A 332 1.12 14.67 -14.86
CA GLY A 332 0.47 13.48 -15.41
C GLY A 332 0.36 13.49 -16.93
N GLU A 333 0.31 14.66 -17.58
CA GLU A 333 0.24 14.79 -19.04
C GLU A 333 1.36 14.07 -19.79
N ARG A 334 2.54 13.93 -19.18
CA ARG A 334 3.70 13.24 -19.77
C ARG A 334 3.46 11.73 -19.97
N LEU A 335 2.44 11.14 -19.35
CA LEU A 335 2.01 9.76 -19.62
C LEU A 335 1.49 9.54 -21.05
N ARG A 336 1.20 10.61 -21.80
CA ARG A 336 0.88 10.51 -23.23
C ARG A 336 2.08 10.15 -24.10
N GLU A 337 3.30 10.25 -23.56
CA GLU A 337 4.58 10.03 -24.26
C GLU A 337 5.14 8.60 -24.02
N ALA A 338 4.40 7.72 -23.31
CA ALA A 338 4.82 6.34 -23.01
C ALA A 338 3.70 5.31 -23.18
N LYS A 339 4.01 4.18 -23.82
CA LYS A 339 3.16 2.97 -23.81
C LYS A 339 3.48 2.02 -22.66
N LEU A 340 4.66 2.14 -22.04
CA LEU A 340 5.08 1.31 -20.92
C LEU A 340 5.06 2.14 -19.63
N VAL A 341 4.25 1.73 -18.64
CA VAL A 341 4.17 2.41 -17.35
C VAL A 341 4.41 1.43 -16.19
N LEU A 342 5.31 1.80 -15.29
CA LEU A 342 5.56 1.12 -14.02
C LEU A 342 4.84 1.84 -12.87
N VAL A 343 4.23 1.09 -11.95
CA VAL A 343 3.56 1.65 -10.76
C VAL A 343 4.30 1.24 -9.49
N LEU A 344 4.95 2.22 -8.88
CA LEU A 344 5.73 2.15 -7.64
C LEU A 344 5.29 3.22 -6.63
N THR A 345 4.02 3.64 -6.71
CA THR A 345 3.40 4.57 -5.76
C THR A 345 3.23 3.94 -4.37
N ALA A 346 3.09 4.77 -3.33
CA ALA A 346 2.99 4.29 -1.96
C ALA A 346 1.77 3.38 -1.70
N ARG A 347 0.70 3.56 -2.48
CA ARG A 347 -0.47 2.67 -2.58
C ARG A 347 -0.94 2.62 -4.03
N GLY A 348 -1.52 1.49 -4.47
CA GLY A 348 -1.96 1.33 -5.85
C GLY A 348 -3.05 2.32 -6.28
N ASN A 349 -3.97 2.68 -5.39
CA ASN A 349 -5.01 3.69 -5.69
C ASN A 349 -4.46 5.11 -5.89
N ASP A 350 -3.19 5.39 -5.58
CA ASP A 350 -2.56 6.68 -5.86
C ASP A 350 -2.41 6.91 -7.39
N ILE A 351 -2.61 5.87 -8.21
CA ILE A 351 -2.72 5.96 -9.69
C ILE A 351 -3.95 6.75 -10.17
N LEU A 352 -5.00 6.92 -9.35
CA LEU A 352 -6.30 7.45 -9.79
C LEU A 352 -6.21 8.80 -10.54
N PRO A 353 -5.40 9.80 -10.13
CA PRO A 353 -5.27 11.06 -10.87
C PRO A 353 -4.53 10.93 -12.21
N MET A 354 -3.82 9.82 -12.44
CA MET A 354 -2.97 9.61 -13.61
C MET A 354 -3.71 8.94 -14.78
N ILE A 355 -4.80 8.20 -14.51
CA ILE A 355 -5.51 7.36 -15.50
C ILE A 355 -5.95 8.16 -16.74
N SER A 356 -6.49 9.37 -16.55
CA SER A 356 -6.97 10.26 -17.62
C SER A 356 -5.89 10.76 -18.59
N HIS A 357 -4.61 10.60 -18.23
CA HIS A 357 -3.47 11.00 -19.04
C HIS A 357 -2.84 9.82 -19.81
N MET A 358 -3.19 8.58 -19.47
CA MET A 358 -2.78 7.39 -20.23
C MET A 358 -3.52 7.30 -21.57
N THR A 359 -2.95 6.60 -22.54
CA THR A 359 -3.54 6.41 -23.87
C THR A 359 -4.01 4.97 -24.09
N PRO A 360 -4.99 4.72 -24.98
CA PRO A 360 -5.33 3.36 -25.39
C PRO A 360 -4.09 2.61 -25.90
N GLY A 361 -3.96 1.34 -25.49
CA GLY A 361 -2.80 0.51 -25.77
C GLY A 361 -1.59 0.74 -24.85
N THR A 362 -1.66 1.67 -23.88
CA THR A 362 -0.68 1.71 -22.78
C THR A 362 -0.80 0.41 -21.95
N VAL A 363 0.34 -0.17 -21.58
CA VAL A 363 0.46 -1.38 -20.74
C VAL A 363 1.08 -0.99 -19.40
N VAL A 364 0.50 -1.48 -18.30
CA VAL A 364 0.86 -1.07 -16.94
C VAL A 364 1.29 -2.26 -16.10
N ALA A 365 2.45 -2.17 -15.45
CA ALA A 365 2.94 -3.15 -14.48
C ALA A 365 2.89 -2.59 -13.06
N ASP A 366 2.26 -3.33 -12.14
CA ASP A 366 2.02 -2.93 -10.75
C ASP A 366 2.80 -3.80 -9.74
N ASP A 367 3.67 -3.21 -8.90
CA ASP A 367 4.17 -3.85 -7.66
C ASP A 367 3.75 -3.10 -6.37
N THR A 368 2.69 -2.28 -6.43
CA THR A 368 2.20 -1.58 -5.23
C THR A 368 1.59 -2.53 -4.18
N HIS A 369 1.78 -2.17 -2.91
CA HIS A 369 1.16 -2.84 -1.76
C HIS A 369 0.81 -1.80 -0.66
N PRO A 370 -0.48 -1.59 -0.32
CA PRO A 370 -1.67 -2.22 -0.90
C PRO A 370 -1.86 -1.94 -2.39
N CYS A 371 -2.40 -2.91 -3.12
CA CYS A 371 -2.48 -2.92 -4.59
C CYS A 371 -3.61 -2.06 -5.17
N ILE A 372 -3.66 -1.97 -6.51
CA ILE A 372 -4.66 -1.21 -7.27
C ILE A 372 -6.06 -1.86 -7.15
N LYS A 373 -7.00 -1.17 -6.49
CA LYS A 373 -8.36 -1.70 -6.24
C LYS A 373 -9.22 -1.70 -7.49
N ARG A 374 -10.18 -2.64 -7.54
CA ARG A 374 -11.09 -2.88 -8.67
C ARG A 374 -11.66 -1.62 -9.34
N PRO A 375 -12.16 -0.58 -8.63
CA PRO A 375 -12.68 0.63 -9.30
C PRO A 375 -11.65 1.37 -10.15
N ALA A 376 -10.38 1.38 -9.75
CA ALA A 376 -9.28 1.94 -10.56
C ALA A 376 -8.95 1.03 -11.75
N ARG A 377 -9.02 -0.30 -11.57
CA ARG A 377 -8.81 -1.29 -12.64
C ARG A 377 -9.89 -1.21 -13.72
N GLU A 378 -11.15 -0.98 -13.33
CA GLU A 378 -12.25 -0.75 -14.27
C GLU A 378 -12.11 0.57 -15.04
N LEU A 379 -11.54 1.62 -14.43
CA LEU A 379 -11.23 2.88 -15.13
C LEU A 379 -10.08 2.71 -16.13
N LEU A 380 -9.00 2.00 -15.76
CA LEU A 380 -7.90 1.66 -16.67
C LEU A 380 -8.39 0.82 -17.86
N SER A 381 -9.21 -0.20 -17.61
CA SER A 381 -9.83 -1.03 -18.66
C SER A 381 -10.70 -0.19 -19.61
N LYS A 382 -11.53 0.73 -19.09
CA LYS A 382 -12.34 1.67 -19.90
C LYS A 382 -11.49 2.67 -20.71
N GLN A 383 -10.29 3.01 -20.23
CA GLN A 383 -9.31 3.85 -20.94
C GLN A 383 -8.55 3.06 -22.04
N GLY A 384 -8.78 1.76 -22.17
CA GLY A 384 -8.04 0.88 -23.10
C GLY A 384 -6.62 0.56 -22.63
N VAL A 385 -6.39 0.56 -21.32
CA VAL A 385 -5.08 0.35 -20.68
C VAL A 385 -4.99 -1.07 -20.11
N ASP A 386 -3.98 -1.82 -20.53
CA ASP A 386 -3.82 -3.25 -20.17
C ASP A 386 -3.01 -3.38 -18.87
N LEU A 387 -3.70 -3.65 -17.75
CA LEU A 387 -3.10 -3.72 -16.42
C LEU A 387 -2.66 -5.16 -16.06
N TRP A 388 -1.42 -5.26 -15.57
CA TRP A 388 -0.79 -6.46 -15.05
C TRP A 388 -0.25 -6.24 -13.64
N LYS A 389 -0.28 -7.29 -12.82
CA LYS A 389 0.46 -7.35 -11.56
C LYS A 389 1.81 -8.00 -11.80
N THR A 390 2.88 -7.36 -11.37
CA THR A 390 4.22 -7.96 -11.34
C THR A 390 4.29 -8.99 -10.21
N VAL A 391 4.81 -10.18 -10.50
CA VAL A 391 5.26 -11.16 -9.50
C VAL A 391 6.52 -11.86 -10.00
N VAL A 392 7.26 -12.49 -9.09
CA VAL A 392 8.34 -13.42 -9.45
C VAL A 392 7.89 -14.85 -9.13
N THR A 393 8.48 -15.86 -9.76
CA THR A 393 8.24 -17.27 -9.46
C THR A 393 9.49 -18.11 -9.63
N SER A 394 9.51 -19.31 -9.04
CA SER A 394 10.45 -20.39 -9.32
C SER A 394 9.69 -21.71 -9.20
N ASP A 395 10.10 -22.73 -9.96
CA ASP A 395 9.45 -24.04 -9.96
C ASP A 395 9.76 -24.84 -8.68
N ASP A 396 10.83 -24.48 -7.96
CA ASP A 396 11.19 -25.05 -6.66
C ASP A 396 10.46 -24.41 -5.47
N TYR A 397 9.94 -23.19 -5.65
CA TYR A 397 9.35 -22.36 -4.60
C TYR A 397 7.85 -22.64 -4.40
N ASN A 398 7.41 -22.65 -3.13
CA ASN A 398 5.99 -22.77 -2.77
C ASN A 398 5.68 -22.22 -1.38
N MET A 399 4.55 -21.51 -1.24
CA MET A 399 4.01 -21.07 0.06
C MET A 399 2.69 -21.79 0.40
N TYR A 400 2.59 -22.32 1.62
CA TYR A 400 1.45 -23.09 2.11
C TYR A 400 0.97 -22.63 3.50
N PRO A 401 -0.30 -22.15 3.64
CA PRO A 401 -1.19 -21.74 2.55
C PRO A 401 -0.63 -20.59 1.72
N ARG A 402 -1.12 -20.43 0.48
CA ARG A 402 -0.76 -19.30 -0.39
C ARG A 402 -1.18 -17.96 0.21
N MET A 403 -0.45 -16.89 -0.12
CA MET A 403 -0.90 -15.53 0.16
C MET A 403 -2.28 -15.27 -0.49
N PRO A 404 -3.13 -14.40 0.10
CA PRO A 404 -4.45 -14.09 -0.45
C PRO A 404 -4.35 -13.66 -1.91
N ASN A 405 -5.12 -14.32 -2.77
CA ASN A 405 -5.28 -14.04 -4.20
C ASN A 405 -4.03 -14.26 -5.09
N PHE A 406 -2.86 -14.60 -4.53
CA PHE A 406 -1.66 -15.03 -5.28
C PHE A 406 -1.64 -16.56 -5.48
N HIS A 407 -0.97 -17.05 -6.53
CA HIS A 407 -0.63 -18.47 -6.65
C HIS A 407 0.43 -18.87 -5.62
N ASN A 408 0.49 -20.14 -5.22
CA ASN A 408 1.42 -20.63 -4.19
C ASN A 408 2.91 -20.42 -4.58
N ASN A 409 3.21 -20.45 -5.88
CA ASN A 409 4.54 -20.24 -6.43
C ASN A 409 4.86 -18.76 -6.75
N ASN A 410 3.99 -17.81 -6.38
CA ASN A 410 4.27 -16.37 -6.56
C ASN A 410 5.09 -15.83 -5.39
N ILE A 411 6.13 -15.07 -5.72
CA ILE A 411 7.11 -14.44 -4.84
C ILE A 411 6.96 -12.91 -5.00
N PRO A 412 6.65 -12.16 -3.94
CA PRO A 412 6.74 -10.69 -3.95
C PRO A 412 8.19 -10.25 -4.09
N GLY A 413 8.46 -9.11 -4.75
CA GLY A 413 9.83 -8.60 -4.90
C GLY A 413 10.57 -8.46 -3.56
N CYS A 414 9.89 -7.97 -2.52
CA CYS A 414 10.46 -7.87 -1.18
C CYS A 414 10.82 -9.21 -0.49
N LEU A 415 10.23 -10.34 -0.92
CA LEU A 415 10.62 -11.68 -0.44
C LEU A 415 11.78 -12.26 -1.26
N LEU A 416 11.82 -11.98 -2.58
CA LEU A 416 12.88 -12.47 -3.46
C LEU A 416 14.28 -12.14 -2.94
N GLU A 417 14.49 -10.92 -2.45
CA GLU A 417 15.77 -10.49 -1.91
C GLU A 417 16.25 -11.38 -0.76
N ALA A 418 15.40 -11.64 0.23
CA ALA A 418 15.78 -12.51 1.35
C ALA A 418 16.08 -13.95 0.92
N LEU A 419 15.41 -14.46 -0.13
CA LEU A 419 15.69 -15.79 -0.68
C LEU A 419 17.05 -15.82 -1.40
N VAL A 420 17.31 -14.87 -2.30
CA VAL A 420 18.59 -14.76 -3.04
C VAL A 420 19.76 -14.56 -2.08
N LEU A 421 19.63 -13.69 -1.06
CA LEU A 421 20.68 -13.46 -0.07
C LEU A 421 20.91 -14.66 0.86
N ASN A 422 19.87 -15.48 1.13
CA ASN A 422 20.05 -16.73 1.87
C ASN A 422 20.76 -17.80 1.03
N ALA A 423 20.56 -17.79 -0.28
CA ALA A 423 21.15 -18.74 -1.22
C ALA A 423 22.60 -18.38 -1.63
N THR A 424 22.91 -17.08 -1.76
CA THR A 424 24.15 -16.60 -2.41
C THR A 424 25.03 -15.69 -1.54
N GLY A 425 24.54 -15.25 -0.37
CA GLY A 425 25.26 -14.31 0.49
C GLY A 425 25.08 -12.84 0.06
N ASP A 426 25.66 -11.92 0.86
CA ASP A 426 25.40 -10.49 0.70
C ASP A 426 26.20 -9.82 -0.43
N ASP A 427 27.20 -10.52 -0.99
CA ASP A 427 27.94 -10.11 -2.20
C ASP A 427 27.02 -9.91 -3.42
N ALA A 428 25.81 -10.50 -3.41
CA ALA A 428 24.79 -10.25 -4.44
C ALA A 428 24.33 -8.79 -4.48
N LEU A 429 24.45 -8.04 -3.37
CA LEU A 429 24.09 -6.61 -3.29
C LEU A 429 25.17 -5.66 -3.83
N SER A 430 26.30 -6.19 -4.31
CA SER A 430 27.41 -5.36 -4.83
C SER A 430 27.06 -4.55 -6.08
N SER A 431 26.07 -4.99 -6.88
CA SER A 431 25.45 -4.17 -7.92
C SER A 431 24.04 -4.69 -8.30
N PRO A 432 23.20 -3.89 -8.98
CA PRO A 432 21.88 -4.34 -9.43
C PRO A 432 21.98 -5.53 -10.39
N GLN A 433 22.88 -5.44 -11.37
CA GLN A 433 23.13 -6.53 -12.32
C GLN A 433 23.65 -7.80 -11.62
N ARG A 434 24.52 -7.68 -10.60
CA ARG A 434 24.96 -8.82 -9.77
C ARG A 434 23.77 -9.53 -9.14
N PHE A 435 22.85 -8.78 -8.52
CA PHE A 435 21.64 -9.36 -7.94
C PHE A 435 20.73 -9.98 -9.02
N PHE A 436 20.56 -9.33 -10.17
CA PHE A 436 19.71 -9.83 -11.26
C PHE A 436 20.25 -11.16 -11.84
N ASP A 437 21.57 -11.29 -11.97
CA ASP A 437 22.21 -12.52 -12.44
C ASP A 437 22.11 -13.66 -11.42
N GLU A 438 22.31 -13.40 -10.13
CA GLU A 438 22.15 -14.43 -9.09
C GLU A 438 20.68 -14.85 -8.92
N ALA A 439 19.73 -13.91 -9.00
CA ALA A 439 18.30 -14.23 -9.01
C ALA A 439 17.94 -15.18 -10.17
N LYS A 440 18.46 -14.92 -11.38
CA LYS A 440 18.28 -15.81 -12.55
C LYS A 440 18.95 -17.17 -12.36
N LYS A 441 20.16 -17.25 -11.79
CA LYS A 441 20.85 -18.53 -11.47
C LYS A 441 20.11 -19.36 -10.42
N CYS A 442 19.47 -18.73 -9.45
CA CYS A 442 18.59 -19.40 -8.49
C CYS A 442 17.29 -19.95 -9.13
N GLY A 443 17.01 -19.63 -10.40
CA GLY A 443 15.84 -20.08 -11.15
C GLY A 443 14.63 -19.16 -11.01
N TYR A 444 14.81 -17.95 -10.48
CA TYR A 444 13.72 -16.97 -10.35
C TYR A 444 13.44 -16.29 -11.69
N LYS A 445 12.17 -16.27 -12.09
CA LYS A 445 11.66 -15.70 -13.34
C LYS A 445 10.46 -14.79 -13.07
N THR A 446 10.46 -13.59 -13.63
CA THR A 446 9.36 -12.63 -13.49
C THR A 446 8.16 -13.03 -14.36
N LEU A 447 6.95 -12.84 -13.82
CA LEU A 447 5.69 -13.02 -14.56
C LEU A 447 4.80 -11.78 -14.41
N LEU A 448 4.18 -11.41 -15.53
CA LEU A 448 3.06 -10.49 -15.57
C LEU A 448 1.77 -11.33 -15.44
N ILE A 449 1.09 -11.22 -14.30
CA ILE A 449 -0.17 -11.93 -14.05
C ILE A 449 -1.37 -10.98 -14.10
N ARG A 450 -2.57 -11.51 -14.38
CA ARG A 450 -3.79 -10.72 -14.25
C ARG A 450 -3.97 -10.29 -12.79
N HIS A 451 -4.37 -9.03 -12.62
CA HIS A 451 -4.39 -8.38 -11.31
C HIS A 451 -5.40 -9.08 -10.40
N PRO A 452 -4.99 -9.56 -9.20
CA PRO A 452 -5.83 -10.40 -8.34
C PRO A 452 -7.13 -9.71 -7.97
N ASP A 453 -8.27 -10.41 -7.96
CA ASP A 453 -9.54 -9.84 -7.49
C ASP A 453 -9.43 -9.37 -6.03
N ASP A 454 -9.99 -8.18 -5.72
CA ASP A 454 -10.06 -7.70 -4.34
C ASP A 454 -11.03 -8.62 -3.56
N SER A 455 -10.64 -9.15 -2.40
CA SER A 455 -11.43 -10.11 -1.59
C SER A 455 -12.40 -9.47 -0.61
#